data_AF-A0A0M9A0Y9-F1
#
_entry.id   AF-A0A0M9A0Y9-F1
#
_cell.length_a   1.000
_cell.length_b   1.000
_cell.length_c   1.000
_cell.angle_alpha   90.00
_cell.angle_beta   90.00
_cell.angle_gamma   90.00
#
_symmetry.space_group_name_H-M   'P 1'
#
loop_
_entity.id
_entity.type
_entity.pdbx_description
1 polymer ?
#
loop_
_entity_poly.entity_id
_entity_poly.type
_entity_poly.pdbx_seq_one_letter_code
_entity_poly.pdbx_strand_id
1 'polypeptide(L)'
;MKLNDLQYKMLLNTIWEDWSKDRAKDELEIMVEYAEKTAFFSRMYFGVGTACTASFVQQALSPIVLDIILPINETRDVVYIFPAYYLIDDRKYRSLIILHLTYVTIVAYYVFVGCDTNYVCVVQHACGQIAVAR
;
A
#
# COMPACT_ATOMS: atom_id res chain seq x y z
N MET A 1 3.93 11.83 -15.76
CA MET A 1 2.83 12.80 -15.59
C MET A 1 2.88 13.30 -14.14
N LYS A 2 3.16 14.58 -13.89
CA LYS A 2 3.10 15.17 -12.54
C LYS A 2 1.67 15.67 -12.33
N LEU A 3 0.93 15.08 -11.39
CA LEU A 3 -0.42 15.51 -11.02
C LEU A 3 -0.30 16.48 -9.83
N ASN A 4 -0.85 17.68 -9.94
CA ASN A 4 -0.94 18.61 -8.80
C ASN A 4 -2.23 18.41 -8.00
N ASP A 5 -2.30 18.96 -6.79
CA ASP A 5 -3.45 18.82 -5.88
C ASP A 5 -4.77 19.26 -6.52
N LEU A 6 -4.75 20.34 -7.32
CA LEU A 6 -5.94 20.83 -8.01
C LEU A 6 -6.43 19.83 -9.06
N GLN A 7 -5.53 19.31 -9.90
CA GLN A 7 -5.85 18.31 -10.91
C GLN A 7 -6.40 17.04 -10.28
N TYR A 8 -5.83 16.60 -9.15
CA TYR A 8 -6.33 15.43 -8.43
C TYR A 8 -7.74 15.65 -7.88
N LYS A 9 -8.00 16.79 -7.24
CA LYS A 9 -9.35 17.16 -6.76
C LYS A 9 -10.36 17.22 -7.90
N MET A 10 -9.98 17.80 -9.04
CA MET A 10 -10.84 17.85 -10.22
C MET A 10 -11.21 16.45 -10.71
N LEU A 11 -10.25 15.51 -10.75
CA LEU A 11 -10.52 14.12 -11.14
C LEU A 11 -11.51 13.44 -10.18
N LEU A 12 -11.29 13.57 -8.87
CA LEU A 12 -12.19 13.00 -7.86
C LEU A 12 -13.60 13.59 -7.93
N ASN A 13 -13.72 14.90 -8.09
CA ASN A 13 -15.02 15.56 -8.27
C ASN A 13 -15.72 15.10 -9.54
N THR A 14 -14.98 14.95 -10.64
CA THR A 14 -15.54 14.45 -11.91
C THR A 14 -16.09 13.03 -11.73
N ILE A 15 -15.34 12.15 -11.06
CA ILE A 15 -15.79 10.79 -10.73
C ILE A 15 -17.08 10.85 -9.90
N TRP A 16 -17.11 11.68 -8.85
CA TRP A 16 -18.30 11.85 -8.00
C TRP A 16 -19.52 12.32 -8.79
N GLU A 17 -19.38 13.40 -9.56
CA GLU A 17 -20.45 13.98 -10.37
C GLU A 17 -20.98 12.95 -11.38
N ASP A 18 -20.08 12.19 -11.97
CA ASP A 18 -20.41 11.10 -12.87
C ASP A 18 -21.24 10.01 -12.19
N TRP A 19 -20.86 9.56 -11.00
CA TRP A 19 -21.66 8.57 -10.25
C TRP A 19 -22.99 9.14 -9.72
N SER A 20 -23.13 10.46 -9.67
CA SER A 20 -24.35 11.14 -9.22
C SER A 20 -25.39 11.36 -10.33
N LYS A 21 -25.02 11.17 -11.60
CA LYS A 21 -25.92 11.31 -12.75
C LYS A 21 -26.81 10.08 -12.89
N ASP A 22 -28.07 10.32 -13.26
CA ASP A 22 -28.96 9.24 -13.71
C ASP A 22 -28.50 8.78 -15.10
N ARG A 23 -28.30 7.47 -15.27
CA ARG A 23 -27.76 6.86 -16.49
C ARG A 23 -28.69 5.76 -16.97
N ALA A 24 -28.63 5.49 -18.27
CA ALA A 24 -29.30 4.31 -18.80
C ALA A 24 -28.73 3.05 -18.13
N LYS A 25 -29.58 2.03 -17.96
CA LYS A 25 -29.25 0.83 -17.18
C LYS A 25 -28.04 0.08 -17.76
N ASP A 26 -27.96 0.00 -19.07
CA ASP A 26 -26.85 -0.59 -19.83
C ASP A 26 -25.53 0.15 -19.60
N GLU A 27 -25.54 1.49 -19.61
CA GLU A 27 -24.35 2.29 -19.30
C GLU A 27 -23.89 2.09 -17.85
N LEU A 28 -24.85 2.01 -16.92
CA LEU A 28 -24.56 1.78 -15.50
C LEU A 28 -23.95 0.39 -15.27
N GLU A 29 -24.47 -0.65 -15.93
CA GLU A 29 -23.93 -2.01 -15.85
C GLU A 29 -22.45 -2.06 -16.29
N ILE A 30 -22.09 -1.36 -17.37
CA ILE A 30 -20.70 -1.25 -17.83
C ILE A 30 -19.85 -0.52 -16.76
N MET A 31 -20.31 0.62 -16.26
CA MET A 31 -19.58 1.38 -15.24
C MET A 31 -19.33 0.56 -13.96
N VAL A 32 -20.33 -0.21 -13.52
CA VAL A 32 -20.22 -1.11 -12.37
C VAL A 32 -19.20 -2.22 -12.63
N GLU A 33 -19.17 -2.82 -13.82
CA GLU A 33 -18.18 -3.84 -14.16
C GLU A 33 -16.74 -3.33 -13.99
N TYR A 34 -16.44 -2.10 -14.44
CA TYR A 34 -15.12 -1.48 -14.27
C TYR A 34 -14.82 -1.13 -12.80
N ALA A 35 -15.83 -0.71 -12.03
CA ALA A 35 -15.69 -0.47 -10.60
C ALA A 35 -15.40 -1.78 -9.83
N GLU A 36 -16.07 -2.87 -10.19
CA GLU A 36 -15.82 -4.19 -9.59
C GLU A 36 -14.42 -4.72 -9.90
N LYS A 37 -13.94 -4.54 -11.14
CA LYS A 37 -12.55 -4.83 -11.52
C LYS A 37 -11.57 -4.04 -10.67
N THR A 38 -11.81 -2.74 -10.48
CA THR A 38 -11.00 -1.88 -9.60
C THR A 38 -10.95 -2.41 -8.17
N ALA A 39 -12.11 -2.79 -7.62
CA ALA A 39 -12.20 -3.32 -6.26
C ALA A 39 -11.47 -4.66 -6.13
N PHE A 40 -11.56 -5.54 -7.13
CA PHE A 40 -10.83 -6.79 -7.18
C PHE A 40 -9.32 -6.57 -7.21
N PHE A 41 -8.81 -5.72 -8.12
CA PHE A 41 -7.39 -5.39 -8.20
C PHE A 41 -6.88 -4.76 -6.90
N SER A 42 -7.66 -3.86 -6.30
CA SER A 42 -7.29 -3.20 -5.04
C SER A 42 -7.18 -4.20 -3.88
N ARG A 43 -8.13 -5.13 -3.75
CA ARG A 43 -8.09 -6.18 -2.73
C ARG A 43 -6.91 -7.13 -2.92
N MET A 44 -6.66 -7.54 -4.17
CA MET A 44 -5.53 -8.40 -4.50
C MET A 44 -4.20 -7.70 -4.17
N TYR A 45 -4.05 -6.43 -4.57
CA TYR A 45 -2.86 -5.64 -4.32
C TYR A 45 -2.60 -5.45 -2.81
N PHE A 46 -3.65 -5.12 -2.04
CA PHE A 46 -3.56 -5.05 -0.59
C PHE A 46 -3.17 -6.39 0.04
N GLY A 47 -3.76 -7.50 -0.41
CA GLY A 47 -3.43 -8.84 0.11
C GLY A 47 -1.97 -9.21 -0.13
N VAL A 48 -1.50 -9.08 -1.38
CA VAL A 48 -0.11 -9.38 -1.76
C VAL A 48 0.86 -8.44 -1.04
N GLY A 49 0.57 -7.14 -1.03
CA GLY A 49 1.41 -6.14 -0.37
C GLY A 49 1.52 -6.36 1.14
N THR A 50 0.43 -6.80 1.79
CA THR A 50 0.45 -7.19 3.22
C THR A 50 1.35 -8.39 3.44
N ALA A 51 1.27 -9.44 2.60
CA ALA A 51 2.11 -10.62 2.72
C ALA A 51 3.60 -10.32 2.52
N CYS A 52 3.92 -9.48 1.52
CA CYS A 52 5.29 -9.00 1.28
C CYS A 52 5.81 -8.18 2.47
N THR A 53 5.02 -7.24 2.98
CA THR A 53 5.39 -6.40 4.12
C THR A 53 5.62 -7.22 5.38
N ALA A 54 4.74 -8.19 5.66
CA ALA A 54 4.90 -9.10 6.80
C ALA A 54 6.19 -9.93 6.70
N SER A 55 6.47 -10.46 5.51
CA SER A 55 7.70 -11.23 5.24
C SER A 55 8.95 -10.37 5.42
N PHE A 56 8.88 -9.09 5.08
CA PHE A 56 9.99 -8.15 5.25
C PHE A 56 10.24 -7.80 6.72
N VAL A 57 9.19 -7.50 7.49
CA VAL A 57 9.28 -7.23 8.95
C VAL A 57 9.77 -8.47 9.70
N GLN A 58 9.36 -9.67 9.29
CA GLN A 58 9.78 -10.92 9.90
C GLN A 58 11.31 -11.12 9.88
N GLN A 59 12.03 -10.57 8.89
CA GLN A 59 13.49 -10.68 8.84
C GLN A 59 14.16 -10.04 10.06
N ALA A 60 13.70 -8.87 10.51
CA ALA A 60 14.25 -8.19 11.68
C ALA A 60 13.79 -8.81 13.01
N LEU A 61 12.62 -9.46 13.05
CA LEU A 61 12.12 -10.17 14.22
C LEU A 61 12.79 -11.54 14.43
N SER A 62 13.23 -12.18 13.35
CA SER A 62 13.84 -13.51 13.37
C SER A 62 14.98 -13.66 14.39
N PRO A 63 15.98 -12.75 14.47
CA PRO A 63 17.04 -12.89 15.48
C PRO A 63 16.52 -12.76 16.92
N ILE A 64 15.48 -11.94 17.18
CA ILE A 64 14.87 -11.82 18.53
C ILE A 64 14.18 -13.14 18.92
N VAL A 65 13.40 -13.71 18.01
CA VAL A 65 12.71 -14.99 18.24
C VAL A 65 13.72 -16.13 18.45
N LEU A 66 14.78 -16.14 17.65
CA LEU A 66 15.87 -17.11 17.80
C LEU A 66 16.61 -16.93 19.13
N ASP A 67 16.74 -15.70 19.68
CA ASP A 67 17.36 -15.46 20.99
C ASP A 67 16.56 -16.11 22.13
N ILE A 68 15.24 -16.26 21.95
CA ILE A 68 14.35 -16.92 22.92
C ILE A 68 14.35 -18.44 22.77
N ILE A 69 14.25 -18.94 21.52
CA ILE A 69 14.06 -20.38 21.25
C ILE A 69 15.38 -21.14 21.26
N LEU A 70 16.44 -20.55 20.72
CA LEU A 70 17.77 -21.17 20.59
C LEU A 70 18.84 -20.16 21.00
N PRO A 71 19.01 -19.89 22.31
CA PRO A 71 20.04 -18.98 22.78
C PRO A 71 21.42 -19.56 22.46
N ILE A 72 22.25 -18.76 21.80
CA ILE A 72 23.66 -19.08 21.56
C ILE A 72 24.52 -18.22 22.50
N ASN A 73 25.73 -18.70 22.82
CA ASN A 73 26.62 -18.00 23.77
C ASN A 73 27.25 -16.71 23.19
N GLU A 74 26.98 -16.43 21.92
CA GLU A 74 27.44 -15.24 21.19
C GLU A 74 26.27 -14.29 20.89
N THR A 75 26.53 -12.99 20.84
CA THR A 75 25.49 -12.01 20.49
C THR A 75 25.19 -12.10 19.00
N ARG A 76 23.96 -12.41 18.61
CA ARG A 76 23.53 -12.34 17.21
C ARG A 76 23.64 -10.92 16.67
N ASP A 77 24.07 -10.80 15.41
CA ASP A 77 24.11 -9.50 14.73
C ASP A 77 22.72 -8.90 14.55
N VAL A 78 22.67 -7.56 14.54
CA VAL A 78 21.44 -6.81 14.33
C VAL A 78 21.05 -6.90 12.86
N VAL A 79 19.92 -7.56 12.59
CA VAL A 79 19.31 -7.59 11.26
C VAL A 79 18.35 -6.42 11.14
N TYR A 80 18.68 -5.48 10.27
CA TYR A 80 17.80 -4.36 9.94
C TYR A 80 16.81 -4.75 8.85
N ILE A 81 15.61 -4.14 8.93
CA ILE A 81 14.60 -4.23 7.87
C ILE A 81 15.15 -3.62 6.57
N PHE A 82 15.80 -2.45 6.67
CA PHE A 82 16.53 -1.80 5.58
C PHE A 82 17.75 -1.07 6.15
N PRO A 83 18.83 -0.86 5.36
CA PRO A 83 20.02 -0.18 5.84
C PRO A 83 19.67 1.25 6.25
N ALA A 84 19.78 1.53 7.55
CA ALA A 84 19.51 2.84 8.12
C ALA A 84 20.57 3.15 9.17
N TYR A 85 21.17 4.33 9.08
CA TYR A 85 22.18 4.77 10.04
C TYR A 85 21.51 5.63 11.11
N TYR A 86 21.38 5.08 12.31
CA TYR A 86 20.96 5.85 13.47
C TYR A 86 22.21 6.36 14.16
N LEU A 87 22.31 7.66 14.44
CA LEU A 87 23.47 8.29 15.11
C LEU A 87 23.56 7.93 16.61
N ILE A 88 23.17 6.70 16.97
CA ILE A 88 23.07 6.16 18.34
C ILE A 88 23.64 4.74 18.35
N ASP A 89 23.85 4.18 19.55
CA ASP A 89 24.32 2.80 19.68
C ASP A 89 23.21 1.81 19.31
N ASP A 90 23.37 1.23 18.12
CA ASP A 90 22.52 0.20 17.54
C ASP A 90 22.24 -1.00 18.44
N ARG A 91 23.23 -1.44 19.23
CA ARG A 91 23.08 -2.60 20.13
C ARG A 91 22.25 -2.23 21.35
N LYS A 92 22.52 -1.05 21.93
CA LYS A 92 21.78 -0.56 23.11
C LYS A 92 20.32 -0.23 22.79
N TYR A 93 20.05 0.27 21.58
CA TYR A 93 18.73 0.75 21.17
C TYR A 93 18.03 -0.16 20.16
N ARG A 94 18.52 -1.40 19.97
CA ARG A 94 18.04 -2.37 18.99
C ARG A 94 16.51 -2.47 18.90
N SER A 95 15.83 -2.68 20.03
CA SER A 95 14.36 -2.84 20.05
C SER A 95 13.62 -1.59 19.60
N LEU A 96 14.12 -0.40 19.96
CA LEU A 96 13.54 0.88 19.54
C LEU A 96 13.77 1.12 18.04
N ILE A 97 14.96 0.78 17.54
CA ILE A 97 15.28 0.91 16.11
C ILE A 97 14.38 -0.04 15.29
N ILE A 98 14.24 -1.30 15.69
CA ILE A 98 13.36 -2.26 14.99
C ILE A 98 11.90 -1.78 15.02
N LEU A 99 11.43 -1.25 16.15
CA LEU A 99 10.08 -0.69 16.26
C LEU A 99 9.90 0.50 15.30
N HIS A 100 10.84 1.44 15.27
CA HIS A 100 10.77 2.59 14.37
C HIS A 100 10.81 2.18 12.90
N LEU A 101 11.72 1.28 12.51
CA LEU A 101 11.81 0.75 11.15
C LEU A 101 10.50 0.05 10.74
N THR A 102 9.93 -0.78 11.63
CA THR A 102 8.66 -1.46 11.39
C THR A 102 7.53 -0.46 11.18
N TYR A 103 7.44 0.56 12.04
CA TYR A 103 6.45 1.62 11.93
C TYR A 103 6.55 2.37 10.60
N VAL A 104 7.77 2.79 10.22
CA VAL A 104 8.02 3.48 8.94
C VAL A 104 7.63 2.61 7.75
N THR A 105 7.99 1.32 7.79
CA THR A 105 7.61 0.37 6.73
C THR A 105 6.09 0.24 6.61
N ILE A 106 5.35 0.13 7.72
CA ILE A 106 3.88 0.04 7.71
C ILE A 106 3.25 1.32 7.16
N VAL A 107 3.73 2.50 7.59
CA VAL A 107 3.22 3.78 7.09
C VAL A 107 3.48 3.91 5.59
N ALA A 108 4.69 3.62 5.13
CA ALA A 108 5.03 3.64 3.72
C ALA A 108 4.13 2.70 2.91
N TYR A 109 3.91 1.48 3.40
CA TYR A 109 3.01 0.50 2.78
C TYR A 109 1.60 1.07 2.56
N TYR A 110 0.97 1.65 3.57
CA TYR A 110 -0.37 2.24 3.43
C TYR A 110 -0.39 3.44 2.48
N VAL A 111 0.66 4.26 2.47
CA VAL A 111 0.78 5.37 1.52
C VAL A 111 0.83 4.85 0.08
N PHE A 112 1.70 3.87 -0.21
CA PHE A 112 1.81 3.30 -1.55
C PHE A 112 0.51 2.63 -1.99
N VAL A 113 -0.09 1.79 -1.15
CA VAL A 113 -1.38 1.15 -1.47
C VAL A 113 -2.47 2.18 -1.70
N GLY A 114 -2.57 3.21 -0.85
CA GLY A 114 -3.54 4.28 -1.03
C GLY A 114 -3.35 5.02 -2.35
N CYS A 115 -2.12 5.38 -2.69
CA CYS A 115 -1.81 6.06 -3.95
C CYS A 115 -2.11 5.19 -5.18
N ASP A 116 -1.67 3.94 -5.18
CA ASP A 116 -1.81 3.04 -6.33
C ASP A 116 -3.27 2.65 -6.57
N THR A 117 -4.03 2.36 -5.51
CA THR A 117 -5.46 2.04 -5.62
C THR A 117 -6.28 3.24 -6.11
N ASN A 118 -5.95 4.45 -5.66
CA ASN A 118 -6.55 5.67 -6.20
C ASN A 118 -6.24 5.87 -7.69
N TYR A 119 -5.00 5.62 -8.09
CA TYR A 119 -4.60 5.71 -9.50
C TYR A 119 -5.37 4.69 -10.37
N VAL A 120 -5.46 3.43 -9.93
CA VAL A 120 -6.22 2.39 -10.63
C VAL A 120 -7.70 2.77 -10.73
N CYS A 121 -8.29 3.32 -9.66
CA CYS A 121 -9.68 3.79 -9.66
C CYS A 121 -9.92 4.85 -10.74
N VAL A 122 -9.07 5.87 -10.82
CA VAL A 122 -9.18 6.93 -11.84
C VAL A 122 -9.06 6.35 -13.26
N VAL A 123 -8.09 5.46 -13.47
CA VAL A 123 -7.87 4.84 -14.79
C VAL A 123 -9.06 3.97 -15.20
N GLN A 124 -9.57 3.13 -14.30
CA GLN A 124 -10.69 2.25 -14.58
C GLN A 124 -12.00 3.01 -14.77
N HIS A 125 -12.21 4.10 -14.03
CA HIS A 125 -13.35 5.01 -14.28
C HIS A 125 -13.27 5.62 -15.69
N ALA A 126 -12.09 6.11 -16.10
CA ALA A 126 -11.89 6.64 -17.45
C ALA A 126 -12.12 5.56 -18.53
N CYS A 127 -11.64 4.32 -18.32
CA CYS A 127 -11.92 3.20 -19.22
C CYS A 127 -13.42 2.87 -19.30
N GLY A 128 -14.13 2.89 -18.17
CA GLY A 128 -15.58 2.69 -18.13
C GLY A 128 -16.33 3.75 -18.94
N GLN A 129 -15.97 5.03 -18.80
CA GLN A 129 -16.56 6.12 -19.57
C GLN A 129 -16.31 5.98 -21.09
N ILE A 130 -15.11 5.56 -21.48
CA ILE A 130 -14.79 5.28 -22.90
C ILE A 130 -15.58 4.08 -23.42
N ALA A 131 -15.77 3.04 -22.59
CA ALA A 131 -16.54 1.86 -22.95
C ALA A 131 -18.03 2.17 -23.13
N VAL A 132 -18.59 3.05 -22.29
CA VAL A 132 -19.97 3.57 -22.43
C VAL A 132 -20.14 4.40 -23.71
N ALA A 133 -19.13 5.20 -24.08
CA ALA A 133 -19.20 6.08 -25.25
C ALA A 133 -19.05 5.37 -26.60
N ARG A 134 -18.79 4.06 -26.62
CA ARG A 134 -18.52 3.26 -27.82
C ARG A 134 -19.73 2.44 -28.23
#